data_AF-A0A953FVZ7-F1
#
_entry.id   AF-A0A953FVZ7-F1
#
_cell.length_a   1.000
_cell.length_b   1.000
_cell.length_c   1.000
_cell.angle_alpha   90.00
_cell.angle_beta   90.00
_cell.angle_gamma   90.00
#
_symmetry.space_group_name_H-M   'P 1'
#
loop_
_entity.id
_entity.type
_entity.pdbx_description
1 polymer ?
#
loop_
_entity_poly.entity_id
_entity_poly.type
_entity_poly.pdbx_seq_one_letter_code
_entity_poly.pdbx_strand_id
1 'polypeptide(L)'
;MRKPIGLFIIALTVFHASCAAAKTDEEICRQNSSWSSPHVDVQSVEKSGGAFSDRYKVSGTVEGICLAEAGLFENGKLTQRIRLRTAPTLKRYEFSITARLDDVPEIRVYNVNGDRDVYQVQTQTGLRWDNWRWRRHDHRPEPPSRPYPGDRQNYWNDPRHDWEHQNYLSKTR
;
A
#
# COMPACT_ATOMS: atom_id res chain seq x y z
N MET A 1 -66.56 -45.93 28.99
CA MET A 1 -65.78 -45.64 27.77
C MET A 1 -64.84 -44.48 28.06
N ARG A 2 -63.53 -44.70 28.13
CA ARG A 2 -62.52 -43.66 28.39
C ARG A 2 -61.65 -43.51 27.13
N LYS A 3 -61.54 -42.29 26.60
CA LYS A 3 -60.67 -41.96 25.44
C LYS A 3 -59.27 -41.59 25.95
N PRO A 4 -58.19 -42.11 25.33
CA PRO A 4 -56.83 -41.70 25.69
C PRO A 4 -56.50 -40.32 25.10
N ILE A 5 -55.90 -39.47 25.93
CA ILE A 5 -55.34 -38.17 25.52
C ILE A 5 -53.89 -38.43 25.13
N GLY A 6 -53.60 -38.35 23.83
CA GLY A 6 -52.25 -38.49 23.29
C GLY A 6 -51.41 -37.25 23.59
N LEU A 7 -50.34 -37.43 24.35
CA LEU A 7 -49.36 -36.40 24.68
C LEU A 7 -48.40 -36.22 23.48
N PHE A 8 -48.55 -35.14 22.72
CA PHE A 8 -47.61 -34.77 21.66
C PHE A 8 -46.47 -33.94 22.27
N ILE A 9 -45.29 -34.56 22.38
CA ILE A 9 -44.05 -33.86 22.71
C ILE A 9 -43.52 -33.22 21.43
N ILE A 10 -43.72 -31.92 21.27
CA ILE A 10 -43.12 -31.14 20.19
C ILE A 10 -41.70 -30.76 20.62
N ALA A 11 -40.70 -31.49 20.11
CA ALA A 11 -39.29 -31.11 20.27
C ALA A 11 -38.99 -29.90 19.37
N LEU A 12 -38.95 -28.70 19.96
CA LEU A 12 -38.48 -27.49 19.29
C LEU A 12 -36.95 -27.59 19.11
N THR A 13 -36.50 -27.98 17.92
CA THR A 13 -35.10 -27.86 17.54
C THR A 13 -34.82 -26.43 17.09
N VAL A 14 -34.20 -25.64 17.98
CA VAL A 14 -33.70 -24.30 17.65
C VAL A 14 -32.47 -24.46 16.78
N PHE A 15 -32.66 -24.44 15.46
CA PHE A 15 -31.57 -24.29 14.50
C PHE A 15 -31.01 -22.86 14.62
N HIS A 16 -29.90 -22.72 15.35
CA HIS A 16 -29.08 -21.52 15.28
C HIS A 16 -28.40 -21.48 13.92
N ALA A 17 -29.02 -20.82 12.95
CA ALA A 17 -28.40 -20.46 11.69
C ALA A 17 -27.32 -19.41 11.97
N SER A 18 -26.08 -19.86 12.15
CA SER A 18 -24.90 -19.00 12.21
C SER A 18 -24.66 -18.40 10.83
N CYS A 19 -25.32 -17.29 10.52
CA CYS A 19 -24.98 -16.49 9.35
C CYS A 19 -23.63 -15.82 9.59
N ALA A 20 -22.55 -16.42 9.07
CA ALA A 20 -21.30 -15.72 8.89
C ALA A 20 -21.54 -14.60 7.87
N ALA A 21 -21.60 -13.35 8.33
CA ALA A 21 -21.69 -12.20 7.43
C ALA A 21 -20.47 -12.19 6.52
N ALA A 22 -20.69 -12.16 5.20
CA ALA A 22 -19.61 -11.99 4.25
C ALA A 22 -18.89 -10.66 4.56
N LYS A 23 -17.58 -10.71 4.76
CA LYS A 23 -16.76 -9.51 4.94
C LYS A 23 -16.90 -8.62 3.71
N THR A 24 -17.04 -7.32 3.94
CA THR A 24 -17.12 -6.32 2.87
C THR A 24 -15.73 -6.14 2.22
N ASP A 25 -15.70 -5.73 0.96
CA ASP A 25 -14.45 -5.42 0.24
C ASP A 25 -13.59 -4.38 1.00
N GLU A 26 -14.24 -3.46 1.71
CA GLU A 26 -13.55 -2.46 2.53
C GLU A 26 -12.81 -3.09 3.72
N GLU A 27 -13.45 -4.04 4.42
CA GLU A 27 -12.82 -4.72 5.56
C GLU A 27 -11.65 -5.60 5.11
N ILE A 28 -11.81 -6.30 3.99
CA ILE A 28 -10.73 -7.06 3.36
C ILE A 28 -9.60 -6.10 2.97
N CYS A 29 -9.94 -4.92 2.46
CA CYS A 29 -8.96 -3.93 2.04
C CYS A 29 -8.15 -3.34 3.19
N ARG A 30 -8.77 -3.07 4.35
CA ARG A 30 -8.04 -2.64 5.55
C ARG A 30 -7.08 -3.72 6.08
N GLN A 31 -7.43 -5.00 5.92
CA GLN A 31 -6.58 -6.12 6.33
C GLN A 31 -5.39 -6.31 5.37
N ASN A 32 -5.61 -6.21 4.06
CA ASN A 32 -4.63 -6.59 3.03
C ASN A 32 -3.74 -5.44 2.53
N SER A 33 -4.11 -4.18 2.74
CA SER A 33 -3.38 -3.02 2.23
C SER A 33 -1.94 -2.88 2.78
N SER A 34 -1.64 -3.53 3.91
CA SER A 34 -0.27 -3.62 4.44
C SER A 34 0.66 -4.52 3.62
N TRP A 35 0.14 -5.36 2.73
CA TRP A 35 0.94 -6.33 1.97
C TRP A 35 1.62 -5.74 0.74
N SER A 36 1.11 -4.63 0.21
CA SER A 36 1.68 -3.96 -0.95
C SER A 36 1.47 -2.47 -0.82
N SER A 37 2.59 -1.73 -0.79
CA SER A 37 2.55 -0.28 -0.96
C SER A 37 2.02 0.04 -2.37
N PRO A 38 1.29 1.15 -2.53
CA PRO A 38 0.94 1.61 -3.86
C PRO A 38 2.22 2.07 -4.59
N HIS A 39 2.22 2.02 -5.92
CA HIS A 39 3.38 2.35 -6.73
C HIS A 39 2.98 3.09 -8.02
N VAL A 40 3.79 4.08 -8.40
CA VAL A 40 3.70 4.80 -9.69
C VAL A 40 4.91 4.46 -10.55
N ASP A 41 4.64 3.97 -11.76
CA ASP A 41 5.63 3.74 -12.81
C ASP A 41 5.35 4.66 -14.00
N VAL A 42 6.16 5.69 -14.22
CA VAL A 42 6.02 6.61 -15.36
C VAL A 42 6.88 6.12 -16.52
N GLN A 43 6.22 5.85 -17.64
CA GLN A 43 6.84 5.26 -18.83
C GLN A 43 7.27 6.32 -19.84
N SER A 44 6.48 7.38 -20.00
CA SER A 44 6.80 8.47 -20.92
C SER A 44 6.34 9.84 -20.42
N VAL A 45 7.14 10.85 -20.76
CA VAL A 45 6.83 12.26 -20.56
C VAL A 45 7.12 12.96 -21.89
N GLU A 46 6.07 13.26 -22.63
CA GLU A 46 6.17 13.81 -23.98
C GLU A 46 5.61 15.22 -24.00
N LYS A 47 6.27 16.13 -24.72
CA LYS A 47 5.71 17.48 -24.92
C LYS A 47 4.41 17.36 -25.70
N SER A 48 3.34 17.96 -25.20
CA SER A 48 2.01 17.95 -25.80
C SER A 48 1.65 19.33 -26.32
N GLY A 49 1.42 19.45 -27.63
CA GLY A 49 1.03 20.70 -28.29
C GLY A 49 2.13 21.30 -29.17
N GLY A 50 1.95 22.57 -29.57
CA GLY A 50 2.88 23.28 -30.45
C GLY A 50 4.21 23.66 -29.78
N ALA A 51 5.11 24.30 -30.54
CA ALA A 51 6.45 24.69 -30.09
C ALA A 51 6.45 25.52 -28.78
N PHE A 52 5.38 26.27 -28.52
CA PHE A 52 5.21 27.15 -27.35
C PHE A 52 4.32 26.57 -26.24
N SER A 53 3.92 25.30 -26.32
CA SER A 53 3.13 24.67 -25.26
C SER A 53 4.03 24.30 -24.08
N ASP A 54 3.60 24.67 -22.87
CA ASP A 54 4.12 24.28 -21.55
C ASP A 54 3.55 22.93 -21.07
N ARG A 55 2.72 22.28 -21.89
CA ARG A 55 2.00 21.06 -21.53
C ARG A 55 2.77 19.81 -21.91
N TYR A 56 2.71 18.84 -21.02
CA TYR A 56 3.36 17.54 -21.21
C TYR A 56 2.35 16.42 -20.97
N LYS A 57 2.30 15.49 -21.90
CA LYS A 57 1.55 14.25 -21.76
C LYS A 57 2.42 13.26 -20.98
N VAL A 58 1.95 12.90 -19.79
CA VAL A 58 2.58 11.91 -18.92
C VAL A 58 1.79 10.62 -19.04
N SER A 59 2.45 9.53 -19.40
CA SER A 59 1.82 8.21 -19.47
C SER A 59 2.60 7.20 -18.65
N GLY A 60 1.88 6.27 -18.04
CA GLY A 60 2.46 5.28 -17.13
C GLY A 60 1.42 4.38 -16.53
N THR A 61 1.79 3.71 -15.45
CA THR A 61 0.92 2.82 -14.70
C THR A 61 0.98 3.11 -13.21
N VAL A 62 -0.16 2.96 -12.53
CA VAL A 62 -0.22 2.88 -11.07
C VAL A 62 -0.64 1.48 -10.67
N GLU A 63 0.01 0.92 -9.66
CA GLU A 63 -0.29 -0.42 -9.17
C GLU A 63 -0.31 -0.50 -7.65
N GLY A 64 -1.05 -1.47 -7.13
CA GLY A 64 -1.14 -1.72 -5.70
C GLY A 64 -2.41 -2.45 -5.31
N ILE A 65 -2.56 -2.69 -4.01
CA ILE A 65 -3.74 -3.31 -3.40
C ILE A 65 -4.57 -2.20 -2.76
N CYS A 66 -5.89 -2.25 -2.93
CA CYS A 66 -6.82 -1.32 -2.28
C CYS A 66 -6.48 0.15 -2.50
N LEU A 67 -6.23 0.51 -3.76
CA LEU A 67 -6.00 1.89 -4.15
C LEU A 67 -7.28 2.72 -3.93
N ALA A 68 -7.13 3.90 -3.32
CA ALA A 68 -8.22 4.79 -2.94
C ALA A 68 -8.25 6.05 -3.83
N GLU A 69 -7.09 6.68 -4.05
CA GLU A 69 -6.99 7.89 -4.87
C GLU A 69 -5.71 7.87 -5.71
N ALA A 70 -5.79 8.29 -6.97
CA ALA A 70 -4.62 8.63 -7.76
C ALA A 70 -4.92 9.79 -8.68
N GLY A 71 -3.89 10.57 -8.99
CA GLY A 71 -4.03 11.69 -9.89
C GLY A 71 -2.79 12.55 -10.03
N LEU A 72 -2.93 13.56 -10.87
CA LEU A 72 -2.03 14.69 -11.01
C LEU A 72 -2.31 15.69 -9.89
N PHE A 73 -1.27 16.09 -9.19
CA PHE A 73 -1.28 17.12 -8.18
C PHE A 73 -0.39 18.27 -8.63
N GLU A 74 -0.94 19.48 -8.63
CA GLU A 74 -0.21 20.72 -8.90
C GLU A 74 -0.36 21.61 -7.66
N ASN A 75 0.76 22.08 -7.11
CA ASN A 75 0.78 22.81 -5.83
C ASN A 75 0.04 22.09 -4.69
N GLY A 76 0.15 20.76 -4.65
CA GLY A 76 -0.50 19.91 -3.65
C GLY A 76 -2.01 19.74 -3.81
N LYS A 77 -2.63 20.29 -4.86
CA LYS A 77 -4.07 20.12 -5.17
C LYS A 77 -4.26 19.12 -6.29
N LEU A 78 -5.23 18.22 -6.14
CA LEU A 78 -5.62 17.28 -7.20
C LEU A 78 -6.24 18.04 -8.37
N THR A 79 -5.58 18.06 -9.53
CA THR A 79 -6.05 18.75 -10.73
C THR A 79 -6.61 17.78 -11.77
N GLN A 80 -6.08 16.56 -11.85
CA GLN A 80 -6.61 15.52 -12.74
C GLN A 80 -6.65 14.15 -12.04
N ARG A 81 -7.83 13.52 -11.97
CA ARG A 81 -8.01 12.20 -11.34
C ARG A 81 -7.72 11.06 -12.32
N ILE A 82 -6.96 10.07 -11.87
CA ILE A 82 -6.80 8.76 -12.53
C ILE A 82 -7.93 7.85 -12.05
N ARG A 83 -8.63 7.18 -12.97
CA ARG A 83 -9.75 6.31 -12.61
C ARG A 83 -9.22 5.00 -12.03
N LEU A 84 -9.58 4.75 -10.78
CA LEU A 84 -9.25 3.53 -10.05
C LEU A 84 -10.52 2.78 -9.68
N ARG A 85 -10.37 1.49 -9.38
CA ARG A 85 -11.41 0.71 -8.69
C ARG A 85 -10.78 0.04 -7.49
N THR A 86 -11.21 0.38 -6.28
CA THR A 86 -10.72 -0.29 -5.07
C THR A 86 -10.98 -1.79 -5.16
N ALA A 87 -9.95 -2.59 -4.95
CA ALA A 87 -10.01 -4.04 -5.04
C ALA A 87 -9.05 -4.68 -4.03
N PRO A 88 -9.43 -5.80 -3.39
CA PRO A 88 -8.63 -6.49 -2.37
C PRO A 88 -7.45 -7.28 -2.94
N THR A 89 -7.22 -7.18 -4.24
CA THR A 89 -6.16 -7.88 -4.99
C THR A 89 -5.26 -6.86 -5.65
N LEU A 90 -4.04 -7.25 -6.00
CA LEU A 90 -3.11 -6.40 -6.74
C LEU A 90 -3.75 -6.01 -8.08
N LYS A 91 -3.84 -4.72 -8.34
CA LYS A 91 -4.36 -4.16 -9.60
C LYS A 91 -3.35 -3.18 -10.17
N ARG A 92 -3.32 -3.13 -11.51
CA ARG A 92 -2.53 -2.19 -12.30
C ARG A 92 -3.49 -1.39 -13.18
N TYR A 93 -3.32 -0.08 -13.20
CA TYR A 93 -4.11 0.86 -14.00
C TYR A 93 -3.17 1.68 -14.86
N GLU A 94 -3.42 1.66 -16.16
CA GLU A 94 -2.73 2.55 -17.08
C GLU A 94 -3.34 3.95 -17.01
N PHE A 95 -2.51 4.97 -17.15
CA PHE A 95 -2.95 6.35 -17.18
C PHE A 95 -2.25 7.15 -18.28
N SER A 96 -2.95 8.17 -18.75
CA SER A 96 -2.39 9.20 -19.62
C SER A 96 -3.03 10.53 -19.26
N ILE A 97 -2.21 11.47 -18.78
CA ILE A 97 -2.66 12.75 -18.21
C ILE A 97 -1.80 13.88 -18.76
N THR A 98 -2.33 15.11 -18.74
CA THR A 98 -1.60 16.28 -19.25
C THR A 98 -1.28 17.20 -18.09
N ALA A 99 0.00 17.47 -17.88
CA ALA A 99 0.50 18.32 -16.80
C ALA A 99 1.12 19.61 -17.35
N ARG A 100 1.10 20.70 -16.56
CA ARG A 100 1.87 21.92 -16.84
C ARG A 100 3.09 21.96 -15.94
N LEU A 101 4.25 22.27 -16.50
CA LEU A 101 5.51 22.21 -15.75
C LEU A 101 5.85 23.45 -14.93
N ASP A 102 4.96 24.45 -14.92
CA ASP A 102 5.18 25.70 -14.20
C ASP A 102 5.40 25.47 -12.69
N ASP A 103 4.79 24.42 -12.12
CA ASP A 103 4.67 24.21 -10.66
C ASP A 103 5.13 22.82 -10.16
N VAL A 104 6.08 22.17 -10.85
CA VAL A 104 6.60 20.80 -10.53
C VAL A 104 5.45 19.81 -10.25
N PRO A 105 4.71 19.39 -11.29
CA PRO A 105 3.58 18.49 -11.12
C PRO A 105 3.98 17.15 -10.51
N GLU A 106 3.10 16.57 -9.69
CA GLU A 106 3.32 15.28 -9.04
C GLU A 106 2.23 14.29 -9.42
N ILE A 107 2.60 13.06 -9.75
CA ILE A 107 1.67 11.94 -9.78
C ILE A 107 1.67 11.32 -8.39
N ARG A 108 0.51 11.29 -7.73
CA ARG A 108 0.37 10.65 -6.44
C ARG A 108 -0.64 9.51 -6.53
N VAL A 109 -0.38 8.46 -5.77
CA VAL A 109 -1.30 7.34 -5.56
C VAL A 109 -1.36 7.05 -4.07
N TYR A 110 -2.56 6.75 -3.57
CA TYR A 110 -2.86 6.46 -2.17
C TYR A 110 -3.62 5.14 -2.07
N ASN A 111 -3.29 4.32 -1.08
CA ASN A 111 -4.13 3.20 -0.68
C ASN A 111 -5.13 3.60 0.43
N VAL A 112 -6.03 2.70 0.82
CA VAL A 112 -7.02 2.95 1.89
C VAL A 112 -6.42 3.20 3.28
N ASN A 113 -5.15 2.84 3.52
CA ASN A 113 -4.45 3.12 4.79
C ASN A 113 -3.76 4.48 4.81
N GLY A 114 -3.74 5.19 3.68
CA GLY A 114 -3.02 6.46 3.53
C GLY A 114 -1.55 6.31 3.16
N ASP A 115 -1.06 5.08 2.93
CA ASP A 115 0.25 4.89 2.29
C ASP A 115 0.21 5.50 0.90
N ARG A 116 1.33 6.07 0.47
CA ARG A 116 1.41 6.78 -0.81
C ARG A 116 2.72 6.56 -1.53
N ASP A 117 2.65 6.66 -2.85
CA ASP A 117 3.81 6.83 -3.71
C ASP A 117 3.65 8.13 -4.50
N VAL A 118 4.79 8.78 -4.77
CA VAL A 118 4.85 10.11 -5.38
C VAL A 118 5.92 10.12 -6.45
N TYR A 119 5.51 10.42 -7.69
CA TYR A 119 6.43 10.66 -8.80
C TYR A 119 6.39 12.15 -9.17
N GLN A 120 7.53 12.82 -9.05
CA GLN A 120 7.67 14.19 -9.54
C GLN A 120 7.92 14.19 -11.04
N VAL A 121 7.02 14.83 -11.79
CA VAL A 121 7.14 14.93 -13.25
C VAL A 121 8.23 15.94 -13.57
N GLN A 122 9.35 15.44 -14.08
CA GLN A 122 10.48 16.25 -14.52
C GLN A 122 10.61 16.13 -16.03
N THR A 123 10.83 17.26 -16.71
CA THR A 123 11.31 17.20 -18.09
C THR A 123 12.76 16.81 -18.14
N GLN A 124 13.08 15.93 -19.07
CA GLN A 124 14.45 15.68 -19.51
C GLN A 124 14.98 16.86 -20.35
N THR A 125 14.75 18.10 -19.91
CA THR A 125 15.32 19.31 -20.49
C THR A 125 16.77 19.43 -20.02
N GLY A 126 17.64 18.62 -20.63
CA GLY A 126 19.10 18.74 -20.50
C GLY A 126 19.73 17.68 -19.63
N LEU A 127 20.51 16.82 -20.28
CA LEU A 127 21.56 15.95 -19.73
C LEU A 127 21.11 14.60 -19.12
N ARG A 128 21.26 13.60 -20.00
CA ARG A 128 21.93 12.30 -19.77
C ARG A 128 21.06 11.13 -19.30
N TRP A 129 20.95 10.16 -20.20
CA TRP A 129 20.24 8.87 -20.10
C TRP A 129 20.79 7.89 -19.05
N ASP A 130 21.81 8.26 -18.27
CA ASP A 130 22.62 7.28 -17.53
C ASP A 130 22.20 7.08 -16.05
N ASN A 131 21.15 7.75 -15.52
CA ASN A 131 20.98 7.83 -14.06
C ASN A 131 19.61 7.49 -13.45
N TRP A 132 18.67 6.88 -14.19
CA TRP A 132 17.36 6.51 -13.62
C TRP A 132 17.32 5.13 -12.94
N ARG A 133 18.42 4.36 -12.96
CA ARG A 133 18.41 2.97 -12.45
C ARG A 133 18.58 2.84 -10.92
N TRP A 134 18.92 3.90 -10.18
CA TRP A 134 19.36 3.77 -8.78
C TRP A 134 18.93 4.89 -7.81
N ARG A 135 17.72 5.44 -7.92
CA ARG A 135 17.05 6.08 -6.77
C ARG A 135 15.82 5.29 -6.35
N ARG A 136 15.98 3.98 -6.24
CA ARG A 136 15.20 3.25 -5.25
C ARG A 136 15.76 3.66 -3.90
N HIS A 137 15.04 4.56 -3.21
CA HIS A 137 14.98 4.46 -1.77
C HIS A 137 14.29 3.14 -1.46
N ASP A 138 15.02 2.04 -1.66
CA ASP A 138 14.76 0.83 -0.90
C ASP A 138 14.89 1.30 0.55
N HIS A 139 13.78 1.54 1.24
CA HIS A 139 13.74 1.43 2.69
C HIS A 139 13.98 -0.05 3.02
N ARG A 140 15.15 -0.58 2.64
CA ARG A 140 15.74 -1.64 3.43
C ARG A 140 16.00 -0.98 4.78
N PRO A 141 15.42 -1.47 5.89
CA PRO A 141 15.93 -1.09 7.19
C PRO A 141 17.45 -1.29 7.13
N GLU A 142 18.20 -0.22 7.42
CA GLU A 142 19.64 -0.37 7.54
C GLU A 142 19.89 -1.56 8.47
N PRO A 143 20.70 -2.55 8.06
CA PRO A 143 21.08 -3.60 8.99
C PRO A 143 21.59 -2.89 10.25
N PRO A 144 21.19 -3.31 11.46
CA PRO A 144 21.59 -2.65 12.69
C PRO A 144 23.10 -2.44 12.62
N SER A 145 23.52 -1.19 12.77
CA SER A 145 24.91 -0.79 12.69
C SER A 145 25.72 -1.77 13.55
N ARG A 146 26.70 -2.44 12.93
CA ARG A 146 27.61 -3.31 13.67
C ARG A 146 28.16 -2.48 14.84
N PRO A 147 28.09 -2.97 16.09
CA PRO A 147 28.61 -2.23 17.22
C PRO A 147 30.07 -1.86 16.95
N TYR A 148 30.41 -0.60 17.19
CA TYR A 148 31.78 -0.12 17.02
C TYR A 148 32.72 -1.00 17.86
N PRO A 149 33.90 -1.39 17.34
CA PRO A 149 34.84 -2.26 18.06
C PRO A 149 35.41 -1.65 19.36
N GLY A 150 34.99 -0.45 19.76
CA GLY A 150 35.25 0.16 21.06
C GLY A 150 34.23 -0.13 22.16
N ASP A 151 33.01 -0.59 21.84
CA ASP A 151 31.92 -0.75 22.83
C ASP A 151 31.85 -2.16 23.45
N ARG A 152 32.96 -2.92 23.38
CA ARG A 152 32.98 -4.34 23.76
C ARG A 152 33.04 -4.64 25.25
N GLN A 153 33.10 -3.64 26.13
CA GLN A 153 33.40 -3.90 27.55
C GLN A 153 32.20 -3.93 28.49
N ASN A 154 31.00 -3.49 28.11
CA ASN A 154 29.87 -3.41 29.07
C ASN A 154 28.59 -4.15 28.67
N TYR A 155 28.55 -4.91 27.57
CA TYR A 155 27.34 -5.59 27.14
C TYR A 155 26.91 -6.78 28.02
N TRP A 156 27.81 -7.30 28.86
CA TRP A 156 27.54 -8.46 29.74
C TRP A 156 27.03 -8.09 31.14
N ASN A 157 26.87 -6.79 31.44
CA ASN A 157 26.42 -6.32 32.76
C ASN A 157 25.02 -5.68 32.74
N ASP A 158 24.25 -5.83 31.65
CA ASP A 158 22.85 -5.38 31.62
C ASP A 158 21.90 -6.53 32.04
N PRO A 159 21.30 -6.48 33.25
CA PRO A 159 20.38 -7.51 33.73
C PRO A 159 19.08 -7.63 32.92
N ARG A 160 18.84 -6.79 31.90
CA ARG A 160 17.69 -6.93 30.99
C ARG A 160 17.87 -7.97 29.89
N HIS A 161 19.11 -8.41 29.60
CA HIS A 161 19.36 -9.38 28.53
C HIS A 161 19.11 -10.85 28.91
N ASP A 162 19.03 -11.18 30.21
CA ASP A 162 18.82 -12.56 30.67
C ASP A 162 17.38 -13.08 30.47
N TRP A 163 16.39 -12.19 30.34
CA TRP A 163 14.99 -12.60 30.19
C TRP A 163 14.65 -13.14 28.78
N GLU A 164 15.30 -12.63 27.73
CA GLU A 164 15.01 -13.07 26.35
C GLU A 164 15.58 -14.46 26.04
N HIS A 165 16.70 -14.83 26.66
CA HIS A 165 17.34 -16.12 26.40
C HIS A 165 16.57 -17.32 26.99
N GLN A 166 15.83 -17.15 28.11
CA GLN A 166 15.03 -18.22 28.68
C GLN A 166 13.75 -18.53 27.89
N ASN A 167 13.18 -17.54 27.20
CA ASN A 167 11.96 -17.74 26.40
C ASN A 167 12.20 -18.38 25.03
N TYR A 168 13.45 -18.37 24.53
CA TYR A 168 13.76 -19.00 23.25
C TYR A 168 13.89 -20.53 23.37
N LEU A 169 14.29 -21.04 24.54
CA LEU A 169 14.48 -22.48 24.78
C LEU A 169 13.19 -23.22 25.18
N SER A 170 12.11 -22.50 25.53
CA SER A 170 10.81 -23.12 25.84
C SER A 170 9.91 -23.34 24.62
N LYS A 171 10.26 -22.77 23.45
CA LYS A 171 9.48 -22.88 22.20
C LYS A 171 9.94 -23.98 21.25
N THR A 172 11.02 -24.69 21.57
CA THR A 172 11.63 -25.73 20.71
C THR A 172 11.52 -27.14 21.28
N ARG A 173 10.55 -27.40 22.17
CA ARG A 173 10.11 -28.74 22.54
C ARG A 173 8.68 -29.00 22.11
#